data_AF-A6HPM5-F1
#
_entry.id   AF-A6HPM5-F1
#
_cell.length_a   1.000
_cell.length_b   1.000
_cell.length_c   1.000
_cell.angle_alpha   90.00
_cell.angle_beta   90.00
_cell.angle_gamma   90.00
#
_symmetry.space_group_name_H-M   'P 1'
#
loop_
_entity.id
_entity.type
_entity.pdbx_description
1 polymer ?
#
loop_
_entity_poly.entity_id
_entity_poly.type
_entity_poly.pdbx_seq_one_letter_code
_entity_poly.pdbx_strand_id
1 'polypeptide(L)' 'MAKSTRRGKGTNSESLRQRFRRFHYQEVAGPREAFSQLWELCCWWLRPEVRTKEQIVEL' A
#
# COMPACT_ATOMS: atom_id res chain seq x y z
N MET A 1 6.18 -1.02 -32.03
CA MET A 1 6.75 -0.66 -30.71
C MET A 1 6.41 -1.76 -29.73
N ALA A 2 7.37 -2.62 -29.37
CA ALA A 2 7.13 -3.77 -28.50
C ALA A 2 7.12 -3.31 -27.03
N LYS A 3 5.94 -3.29 -26.38
CA LYS A 3 5.86 -3.26 -24.92
C LYS A 3 5.88 -4.70 -24.41
N SER A 4 7.09 -5.18 -24.18
CA SER A 4 7.34 -6.39 -23.42
C SER A 4 7.25 -6.03 -21.94
N THR A 5 6.22 -6.50 -21.24
CA THR A 5 6.28 -6.58 -19.77
C THR A 5 5.59 -7.85 -19.31
N ARG A 6 6.42 -8.75 -18.78
CA ARG A 6 6.12 -10.11 -18.37
C ARG A 6 5.16 -10.13 -17.16
N ARG A 7 4.05 -10.85 -17.32
CA ARG A 7 3.61 -11.99 -16.51
C ARG A 7 4.03 -12.00 -15.01
N GLY A 8 3.06 -11.70 -14.14
CA GLY A 8 2.68 -12.57 -13.01
C GLY A 8 3.38 -12.43 -11.65
N LYS A 9 2.54 -12.22 -10.61
CA LYS A 9 2.73 -12.59 -9.18
C LYS A 9 3.27 -11.52 -8.21
N GLY A 10 2.73 -10.31 -8.27
CA GLY A 10 2.98 -9.28 -7.23
C GLY A 10 2.11 -8.04 -7.35
N THR A 11 0.89 -8.16 -7.90
CA THR A 11 0.02 -7.01 -8.15
C THR A 11 -0.35 -6.34 -6.82
N ASN A 12 0.24 -5.16 -6.58
CA ASN A 12 -0.24 -4.04 -5.76
C ASN A 12 0.56 -3.60 -4.52
N SER A 13 1.65 -4.22 -4.07
CA SER A 13 2.39 -3.64 -2.91
C SER A 13 2.95 -2.24 -3.21
N GLU A 14 3.59 -2.04 -4.37
CA GLU A 14 4.11 -0.72 -4.77
C GLU A 14 2.97 0.28 -5.10
N SER A 15 1.88 -0.20 -5.70
CA SER A 15 0.69 0.64 -5.96
C SER A 15 0.03 1.12 -4.67
N LEU A 16 -0.04 0.27 -3.64
CA LEU A 16 -0.57 0.60 -2.32
C LEU A 16 0.36 1.55 -1.56
N ARG A 17 1.69 1.36 -1.66
CA ARG A 17 2.67 2.32 -1.16
C ARG A 17 2.47 3.71 -1.76
N GLN A 18 2.28 3.79 -3.07
CA GLN A 18 2.02 5.06 -3.74
C GLN A 18 0.69 5.68 -3.32
N ARG A 19 -0.37 4.89 -3.16
CA ARG A 19 -1.65 5.37 -2.62
C ARG A 19 -1.52 5.88 -1.20
N PHE A 20 -0.84 5.15 -0.32
CA PHE A 20 -0.56 5.58 1.05
C PHE A 20 0.22 6.91 1.08
N ARG A 21 1.26 7.04 0.27
CA ARG A 21 2.06 8.27 0.17
C ARG A 21 1.31 9.46 -0.45
N ARG A 22 0.37 9.19 -1.35
CA ARG A 22 -0.44 10.22 -2.03
C ARG A 22 -1.78 10.49 -1.35
N PHE A 23 -2.07 9.80 -0.23
CA PHE A 23 -3.31 9.96 0.50
C PHE A 23 -3.45 11.40 0.97
N HIS A 24 -4.56 12.05 0.62
CA HIS A 24 -4.80 13.44 0.98
C HIS A 24 -5.92 13.54 2.02
N TYR A 25 -5.65 14.25 3.13
CA TYR A 25 -6.60 14.38 4.23
C TYR A 25 -7.93 15.05 3.80
N GLN A 26 -7.94 15.83 2.71
CA GLN A 26 -9.16 16.46 2.19
C GLN A 26 -10.16 15.46 1.60
N GLU A 27 -9.77 14.21 1.31
CA GLU A 27 -10.66 13.22 0.69
C GLU A 27 -11.56 12.48 1.71
N VAL A 28 -11.44 12.78 3.00
CA VAL A 28 -12.10 12.04 4.09
C VAL A 28 -12.84 12.97 5.06
N ALA A 29 -13.95 12.48 5.61
CA ALA A 29 -14.88 13.23 6.44
C ALA A 29 -14.31 13.65 7.81
N GLY A 30 -13.20 13.06 8.24
CA GLY A 30 -12.60 13.33 9.54
C GLY A 30 -11.28 12.58 9.79
N PRO A 31 -10.58 12.91 10.88
CA PRO A 31 -9.27 12.34 11.20
C PRO A 31 -9.33 10.85 11.54
N ARG A 32 -10.47 10.39 12.07
CA ARG A 32 -10.68 8.98 12.38
C ARG A 32 -10.84 8.15 11.11
N GLU A 33 -11.62 8.63 10.17
CA GLU A 33 -11.81 8.03 8.84
C GLU A 33 -10.51 8.07 8.04
N ALA A 34 -9.77 9.17 8.12
CA ALA A 34 -8.42 9.29 7.54
C ALA A 34 -7.49 8.19 8.05
N PHE A 35 -7.45 8.02 9.37
CA PHE A 35 -6.61 7.02 10.02
C PHE A 35 -7.02 5.60 9.62
N SER A 36 -8.32 5.28 9.64
CA SER A 36 -8.81 3.96 9.24
C SER A 36 -8.41 3.58 7.82
N GLN A 37 -8.56 4.51 6.86
CA GLN A 37 -8.16 4.24 5.46
C GLN A 37 -6.64 4.09 5.30
N LEU A 38 -5.86 4.94 5.98
CA LEU A 38 -4.39 4.81 6.00
C LEU A 38 -3.95 3.48 6.63
N TRP A 39 -4.62 3.05 7.70
CA TRP A 39 -4.36 1.80 8.39
C TRP A 39 -4.62 0.59 7.49
N GLU A 40 -5.78 0.55 6.82
CA GLU A 40 -6.11 -0.52 5.87
C GLU A 40 -5.11 -0.58 4.71
N LEU A 41 -4.75 0.56 4.13
CA LEU A 41 -3.74 0.65 3.08
C LEU A 41 -2.37 0.15 3.55
N CYS A 42 -1.98 0.50 4.77
CA CYS A 42 -0.74 0.04 5.39
C CYS A 42 -0.74 -1.48 5.60
N CYS A 43 -1.81 -2.06 6.13
CA CYS A 43 -1.96 -3.50 6.30
C CYS A 43 -1.93 -4.24 4.96
N TRP A 44 -2.58 -3.73 3.92
CA TRP A 44 -2.52 -4.36 2.60
C TRP A 44 -1.15 -4.23 1.93
N TRP A 45 -0.44 -3.12 2.17
CA TRP A 45 0.91 -2.92 1.64
C TRP A 45 1.92 -3.82 2.34
N LEU A 46 2.01 -3.71 3.67
CA LEU A 46 3.00 -4.39 4.50
C LEU A 46 2.64 -5.87 4.73
N ARG A 47 1.35 -6.21 4.77
CA ARG A 47 0.83 -7.56 5.07
C ARG A 47 1.48 -8.17 6.31
N PRO A 48 1.32 -7.52 7.49
CA PRO A 48 1.94 -7.96 8.73
C PRO A 48 1.53 -9.38 9.15
N GLU A 49 0.45 -9.93 8.60
CA GLU A 49 0.01 -11.31 8.84
C GLU A 49 0.93 -12.35 8.20
N VAL A 50 1.71 -11.96 7.18
CA VAL A 50 2.61 -12.88 6.45
C VAL A 50 4.07 -12.45 6.44
N ARG A 51 4.37 -11.19 6.81
CA ARG A 51 5.73 -10.66 6.83
C ARG A 51 6.24 -10.50 8.24
N THR A 52 7.52 -10.84 8.45
CA THR A 52 8.20 -10.51 9.71
C THR A 52 8.51 -9.03 9.79
N LYS A 53 8.80 -8.54 11.00
CA LYS A 53 9.17 -7.15 11.24
C LYS A 53 10.37 -6.72 10.38
N GLU A 54 11.36 -7.58 10.25
CA GLU A 54 12.59 -7.33 9.48
C GLU A 54 12.24 -7.16 7.99
N GLN A 55 11.42 -8.07 7.45
CA GLN A 55 10.94 -7.98 6.07
C GLN A 55 10.11 -6.73 5.80
N ILE A 56 9.40 -6.20 6.80
CA ILE A 56 8.64 -4.96 6.69
C ILE A 56 9.56 -3.73 6.65
N VAL A 57 10.64 -3.74 7.42
CA VAL A 57 11.61 -2.63 7.46
C VAL A 57 12.40 -2.51 6.16
N GLU A 58 12.58 -3.62 5.43
CA GLU A 58 13.30 -3.65 4.14
C GLU A 58 12.45 -3.22 2.92
N LEU A 59 11.18 -2.79 3.08
CA LEU A 59 10.25 -2.41 1.98
C LEU A 59 10.32 -0.93 1.50
#